data_AF-A0AAU7ZL21-F1
#
_entry.id   AF-A0AAU7ZL21-F1
#
_cell.length_a   1.000
_cell.length_b   1.000
_cell.length_c   1.000
_cell.angle_alpha   90.00
_cell.angle_beta   90.00
_cell.angle_gamma   90.00
#
_symmetry.space_group_name_H-M   'P 1'
#
loop_
_entity.id
_entity.type
_entity.pdbx_description
1 polymer ?
#
loop_
_entity_poly.entity_id
_entity_poly.type
_entity_poly.pdbx_seq_one_letter_code
_entity_poly.pdbx_strand_id
1 'polypeptide(L)'
;MILVIDQFRGDYLDRYRDALKTPNGFNLFLRRGAYFNSCYFDYANTKTAPGHATIGTGAYTDGHGIGSNEWWDLSRNADRVISSVEDERYRLVGNFDDLPIPVPPAPAPNDPRIGSSPINLLATTIGDEVRLATQGQAKLYGVSLKDRAAILPAGQTANGAFWIDNSSGRFVTSTYYMQKLPDWATKFNKGPRIAQAVKEAGLDGTTQFYSLVGHTPAANSYELDFVRALIEGSRWARTV
;
A
#
# COMPACT_ATOMS: atom_id res chain seq x y z
N MET A 1 3.78 12.49 6.65
CA MET A 1 3.90 11.67 5.42
C MET A 1 5.03 10.69 5.64
N ILE A 2 4.80 9.41 5.39
CA ILE A 2 5.83 8.36 5.36
C ILE A 2 5.97 7.95 3.89
N LEU A 3 7.20 7.97 3.36
CA LEU A 3 7.50 7.53 1.99
C LEU A 3 8.53 6.41 2.07
N VAL A 4 8.14 5.22 1.59
CA VAL A 4 9.01 4.05 1.54
C VAL A 4 9.22 3.69 0.07
N ILE A 5 10.48 3.64 -0.36
CA ILE A 5 10.82 3.19 -1.72
C ILE A 5 11.26 1.74 -1.60
N ASP A 6 10.41 0.82 -2.04
CA ASP A 6 10.66 -0.62 -1.90
C ASP A 6 11.96 -1.01 -2.63
N GLN A 7 12.77 -1.84 -1.96
CA GLN A 7 14.09 -2.29 -2.44
C GLN A 7 15.12 -1.17 -2.74
N PHE A 8 14.92 0.05 -2.23
CA PHE A 8 15.85 1.16 -2.41
C PHE A 8 17.02 1.06 -1.41
N ARG A 9 18.17 0.57 -1.89
CA ARG A 9 19.36 0.45 -1.06
C ARG A 9 19.96 1.82 -0.74
N GLY A 10 20.50 1.96 0.47
CA GLY A 10 21.11 3.21 0.93
C GLY A 10 22.24 3.74 0.02
N ASP A 11 23.01 2.83 -0.59
CA ASP A 11 24.12 3.18 -1.49
C ASP A 11 23.68 3.76 -2.84
N TYR A 12 22.39 3.66 -3.20
CA TYR A 12 21.89 4.19 -4.47
C TYR A 12 21.94 5.72 -4.54
N LEU A 13 21.86 6.42 -3.40
CA LEU A 13 21.95 7.88 -3.36
C LEU A 13 23.33 8.38 -3.79
N ASP A 14 24.38 7.64 -3.43
CA ASP A 14 25.76 7.94 -3.79
C ASP A 14 26.10 7.37 -5.17
N ARG A 15 25.76 6.11 -5.42
CA ARG A 15 26.06 5.42 -6.69
C ARG A 15 25.43 6.10 -7.91
N TYR A 16 24.21 6.63 -7.77
CA TYR A 16 23.47 7.29 -8.85
C TYR A 16 23.34 8.79 -8.65
N ARG A 17 24.28 9.41 -7.92
CA ARG A 17 24.20 10.81 -7.51
C ARG A 17 23.97 11.78 -8.67
N ASP A 18 24.63 11.54 -9.80
CA ASP A 18 24.53 12.37 -11.01
C ASP A 18 23.14 12.34 -11.65
N ALA A 19 22.43 11.22 -11.52
CA ALA A 19 21.05 11.06 -11.97
C ALA A 19 20.05 11.63 -10.96
N LEU A 20 20.39 11.63 -9.67
CA LEU A 20 19.53 12.08 -8.56
C LEU A 20 19.80 13.52 -8.12
N LYS A 21 20.14 14.40 -9.08
CA LYS A 21 20.54 15.79 -8.82
C LYS A 21 19.41 16.82 -8.83
N THR A 22 18.18 16.43 -9.16
CA THR A 22 17.02 17.34 -9.19
C THR A 22 16.88 18.08 -7.84
N PRO A 23 16.87 19.43 -7.81
CA PRO A 23 16.90 20.20 -6.57
C PRO A 23 15.79 19.84 -5.58
N ASN A 24 14.56 19.66 -6.08
CA ASN A 24 13.39 19.33 -5.27
C ASN A 24 13.08 17.81 -5.23
N GLY A 25 14.05 16.97 -5.59
CA GLY A 25 13.98 15.51 -5.42
C GLY A 25 14.69 15.07 -4.13
N PHE A 26 15.49 14.00 -4.19
CA PHE A 26 16.31 13.55 -3.05
C PHE A 26 17.21 14.65 -2.46
N ASN A 27 17.65 15.62 -3.27
CA ASN A 27 18.44 16.76 -2.81
C ASN A 27 17.74 17.64 -1.78
N LEU A 28 16.41 17.74 -1.83
CA LEU A 28 15.66 18.45 -0.82
C LEU A 28 15.88 17.82 0.55
N PHE A 29 15.70 16.50 0.64
CA PHE A 29 15.87 15.74 1.88
C PHE A 29 17.32 15.72 2.35
N LEU A 30 18.28 15.51 1.45
CA LEU A 30 19.70 15.44 1.80
C LEU A 30 20.28 16.78 2.28
N ARG A 31 19.75 17.92 1.80
CA ARG A 31 20.25 19.25 2.16
C ARG A 31 19.49 19.92 3.30
N ARG A 32 18.21 19.57 3.49
CA ARG A 32 17.31 20.24 4.44
C ARG A 32 16.76 19.31 5.52
N GLY A 33 16.99 18.01 5.43
CA GLY A 33 16.54 17.02 6.39
C GLY A 33 17.67 16.46 7.26
N ALA A 34 17.31 15.50 8.11
CA ALA A 34 18.27 14.64 8.79
C ALA A 34 18.54 13.41 7.93
N TYR A 35 19.80 13.08 7.72
CA TYR A 35 20.21 11.94 6.89
C TYR A 35 20.96 10.91 7.75
N PHE A 36 20.34 9.74 7.91
CA PHE A 36 20.89 8.61 8.65
C PHE A 36 21.36 7.55 7.64
N ASN A 37 22.66 7.52 7.37
CA ASN A 37 23.28 6.60 6.40
C ASN A 37 23.69 5.24 7.00
N SER A 38 23.66 5.11 8.34
CA SER A 38 23.88 3.88 9.08
C SER A 38 22.59 3.46 9.79
N CYS A 39 21.54 3.19 8.99
CA CYS A 39 20.23 2.73 9.46
C CYS A 39 19.95 1.34 8.87
N TYR A 40 19.59 0.38 9.73
CA TYR A 40 19.47 -1.03 9.36
C TYR A 40 18.22 -1.65 9.98
N PHE A 41 17.66 -2.63 9.28
CA PHE A 41 16.71 -3.55 9.89
C PHE A 41 17.49 -4.53 10.77
N ASP A 42 17.25 -4.51 12.07
CA ASP A 42 17.96 -5.35 13.05
C ASP A 42 17.33 -6.76 13.17
N TYR A 43 16.95 -7.32 12.02
CA TYR A 43 16.37 -8.66 11.89
C TYR A 43 16.70 -9.27 10.52
N ALA A 44 16.68 -10.60 10.45
CA ALA A 44 17.14 -11.34 9.26
C ALA A 44 16.14 -11.37 8.09
N ASN A 45 14.84 -11.29 8.37
CA ASN A 45 13.77 -11.44 7.38
C ASN A 45 13.48 -10.12 6.64
N THR A 46 14.46 -9.62 5.88
CA THR A 46 14.39 -8.38 5.08
C THR A 46 13.49 -8.52 3.85
N LYS A 47 12.19 -8.76 4.07
CA LYS A 47 11.13 -8.80 3.08
C LYS A 47 10.25 -7.55 3.19
N THR A 48 9.42 -7.30 2.17
CA THR A 48 8.53 -6.14 2.10
C THR A 48 7.63 -6.01 3.34
N ALA A 49 6.87 -7.04 3.71
CA ALA A 49 5.89 -6.93 4.79
C ALA A 49 6.52 -6.65 6.17
N PRO A 50 7.54 -7.43 6.62
CA PRO A 50 8.26 -7.11 7.85
C PRO A 50 8.82 -5.68 7.85
N GLY A 51 9.47 -5.27 6.76
CA GLY A 51 10.01 -3.91 6.60
C GLY A 51 8.97 -2.80 6.80
N HIS A 52 7.82 -2.92 6.13
CA HIS A 52 6.77 -1.92 6.23
C HIS A 52 6.08 -1.93 7.61
N ALA A 53 5.92 -3.10 8.23
CA ALA A 53 5.43 -3.21 9.60
C ALA A 53 6.38 -2.54 10.61
N THR A 54 7.69 -2.79 10.51
CA THR A 54 8.70 -2.14 11.37
C THR A 54 8.68 -0.62 11.19
N ILE A 55 8.61 -0.11 9.95
CA ILE A 55 8.54 1.33 9.70
C ILE A 55 7.28 1.95 10.32
N GLY A 56 6.13 1.27 10.23
CA GLY A 56 4.87 1.75 10.77
C GLY A 56 4.81 1.74 12.30
N THR A 57 5.36 0.70 12.93
CA THR A 57 5.18 0.40 14.36
C THR A 57 6.36 0.80 15.24
N GLY A 58 7.56 0.90 14.68
CA GLY A 58 8.80 1.02 15.46
C GLY A 58 9.17 -0.26 16.22
N ALA A 59 8.42 -1.35 16.06
CA ALA A 59 8.71 -2.66 16.64
C ALA A 59 9.43 -3.56 15.62
N TYR A 60 10.11 -4.60 16.12
CA TYR A 60 10.62 -5.69 15.29
C TYR A 60 9.60 -6.82 15.17
N THR A 61 9.99 -7.88 14.48
CA THR A 61 9.09 -8.99 14.07
C THR A 61 8.53 -9.78 15.25
N ASP A 62 9.25 -9.82 16.36
CA ASP A 62 8.82 -10.34 17.66
C ASP A 62 7.79 -9.46 18.38
N GLY A 63 7.72 -8.17 18.05
CA GLY A 63 6.72 -7.23 18.57
C GLY A 63 5.49 -7.10 17.68
N HIS A 64 5.68 -6.86 16.37
CA HIS A 64 4.56 -6.63 15.45
C HIS A 64 3.99 -7.91 14.80
N GLY A 65 4.63 -9.07 14.97
CA GLY A 65 4.16 -10.38 14.51
C GLY A 65 4.34 -10.70 13.02
N ILE A 66 4.54 -9.69 12.16
CA ILE A 66 4.76 -9.89 10.72
C ILE A 66 6.15 -10.45 10.39
N GLY A 67 6.28 -11.77 10.24
CA GLY A 67 7.55 -12.45 9.93
C GLY A 67 7.87 -12.64 8.43
N SER A 68 6.90 -12.54 7.53
CA SER A 68 7.10 -12.80 6.09
C SER A 68 6.03 -12.09 5.26
N ASN A 69 6.17 -12.07 3.93
CA ASN A 69 5.12 -11.61 3.02
C ASN A 69 3.90 -12.53 3.02
N GLU A 70 4.14 -13.81 3.27
CA GLU A 70 3.18 -14.89 3.28
C GLU A 70 3.73 -16.05 4.13
N TRP A 71 2.84 -16.88 4.64
CA TRP A 71 3.18 -18.07 5.43
C TRP A 71 2.08 -19.12 5.35
N TRP A 72 2.42 -20.34 5.78
CA TRP A 72 1.44 -21.41 5.98
C TRP A 72 0.70 -21.19 7.29
N ASP A 73 -0.63 -21.12 7.21
CA ASP A 73 -1.52 -21.18 8.37
C ASP A 73 -2.58 -22.25 8.08
N LEU A 74 -2.30 -23.48 8.52
CA LEU A 74 -3.15 -24.63 8.26
C LEU A 74 -4.54 -24.53 8.91
N SER A 75 -4.72 -23.61 9.87
CA SER A 75 -6.03 -23.33 10.46
C SER A 75 -6.91 -22.44 9.58
N ARG A 76 -6.29 -21.64 8.70
CA ARG A 76 -6.97 -20.72 7.78
C ARG A 76 -7.06 -21.27 6.37
N ASN A 77 -6.00 -21.92 5.88
CA ASN A 77 -5.93 -22.51 4.56
C ASN A 77 -4.95 -23.68 4.52
N ALA A 78 -5.44 -24.87 4.15
CA ALA A 78 -4.61 -26.09 4.06
C ALA A 78 -3.95 -26.27 2.69
N ASP A 79 -4.38 -25.52 1.66
CA ASP A 79 -3.99 -25.76 0.27
C ASP A 79 -2.89 -24.80 -0.22
N ARG A 80 -2.76 -23.63 0.42
CA ARG A 80 -1.76 -22.61 0.06
C ARG A 80 -1.33 -21.75 1.25
N VAL A 81 -0.22 -21.05 1.06
CA VAL A 81 0.17 -19.93 1.91
C VAL A 81 -0.86 -18.80 1.83
N ILE A 82 -1.00 -18.07 2.93
CA ILE A 82 -1.83 -16.86 3.03
C ILE A 82 -0.93 -15.62 3.03
N SER A 83 -1.40 -14.52 2.42
CA SER A 83 -0.68 -13.25 2.48
C SER A 83 -0.66 -12.70 3.91
N SER A 84 0.39 -11.94 4.24
CA SER A 84 0.57 -11.29 5.54
C SER A 84 -0.58 -10.38 5.97
N VAL A 85 -1.38 -9.92 5.02
CA VAL A 85 -2.54 -9.05 5.23
C VAL A 85 -3.83 -9.68 4.72
N GLU A 86 -3.82 -10.97 4.35
CA GLU A 86 -5.04 -11.67 3.95
C GLU A 86 -6.03 -11.74 5.11
N ASP A 87 -7.32 -11.51 4.80
CA ASP A 87 -8.39 -11.60 5.79
C ASP A 87 -9.71 -12.02 5.13
N GLU A 88 -10.08 -13.28 5.33
CA GLU A 88 -11.27 -13.92 4.80
C GLU A 88 -12.55 -13.35 5.42
N ARG A 89 -12.47 -12.52 6.46
CA ARG A 89 -13.64 -11.82 7.01
C ARG A 89 -14.09 -10.68 6.11
N TYR A 90 -13.23 -10.21 5.20
CA TYR A 90 -13.48 -9.07 4.35
C TYR A 90 -13.41 -9.44 2.86
N ARG A 91 -13.98 -8.56 2.03
CA ARG A 91 -14.01 -8.71 0.56
C ARG A 91 -13.26 -7.58 -0.11
N LEU A 92 -12.65 -7.85 -1.27
CA LEU A 92 -12.10 -6.81 -2.14
C LEU A 92 -13.20 -5.88 -2.67
N VAL A 93 -12.88 -4.60 -2.78
CA VAL A 93 -13.76 -3.51 -3.25
C VAL A 93 -13.01 -2.75 -4.35
N GLY A 94 -13.67 -2.44 -5.47
CA GLY A 94 -13.07 -1.72 -6.62
C GLY A 94 -12.83 -2.58 -7.86
N ASN A 95 -12.86 -3.90 -7.71
CA ASN A 95 -12.56 -4.87 -8.77
C ASN A 95 -13.81 -5.67 -9.23
N PHE A 96 -14.83 -5.74 -8.38
CA PHE A 96 -16.03 -6.56 -8.58
C PHE A 96 -17.32 -5.73 -8.41
N ASP A 97 -17.23 -4.41 -8.59
CA ASP A 97 -18.26 -3.41 -8.25
C ASP A 97 -19.62 -3.62 -8.98
N ASP A 98 -19.66 -4.48 -10.00
CA ASP A 98 -20.87 -4.86 -10.73
C ASP A 98 -21.65 -6.01 -10.05
N LEU A 99 -21.08 -6.64 -9.03
CA LEU A 99 -21.77 -7.66 -8.25
C LEU A 99 -22.34 -7.02 -6.98
N PRO A 100 -23.57 -7.36 -6.57
CA PRO A 100 -24.01 -7.07 -5.22
C PRO A 100 -22.92 -7.60 -4.28
N ILE A 101 -22.48 -6.81 -3.30
CA ILE A 101 -21.72 -7.33 -2.17
C ILE A 101 -22.79 -7.65 -1.12
N PRO A 102 -23.35 -8.89 -1.03
CA PRO A 102 -24.04 -9.24 0.18
C PRO A 102 -22.96 -9.40 1.24
N VAL A 103 -23.05 -8.64 2.31
CA VAL A 103 -22.61 -9.13 3.60
C VAL A 103 -23.63 -10.22 3.99
N PRO A 104 -23.30 -11.31 4.70
CA PRO A 104 -22.35 -12.43 4.51
C PRO A 104 -22.92 -13.53 3.55
N PRO A 105 -22.25 -14.70 3.34
CA PRO A 105 -21.09 -15.24 4.07
C PRO A 105 -19.74 -14.71 3.59
N ALA A 106 -18.72 -14.89 4.44
CA ALA A 106 -17.31 -14.71 4.10
C ALA A 106 -16.96 -15.43 2.77
N PRO A 107 -16.02 -14.92 1.97
CA PRO A 107 -15.48 -15.66 0.84
C PRO A 107 -15.03 -17.07 1.26
N ALA A 108 -15.28 -18.06 0.39
CA ALA A 108 -14.76 -19.40 0.62
C ALA A 108 -13.21 -19.39 0.56
N PRO A 109 -12.53 -20.40 1.13
CA PRO A 109 -11.11 -20.60 0.89
C PRO A 109 -10.82 -20.54 -0.61
N ASN A 110 -9.75 -19.85 -1.00
CA ASN A 110 -9.32 -19.65 -2.39
C ASN A 110 -10.26 -18.80 -3.28
N ASP A 111 -11.26 -18.11 -2.70
CA ASP A 111 -12.07 -17.14 -3.44
C ASP A 111 -11.20 -15.90 -3.82
N PRO A 112 -11.14 -15.50 -5.10
CA PRO A 112 -10.34 -14.35 -5.54
C PRO A 112 -10.85 -13.01 -4.98
N ARG A 113 -12.00 -13.00 -4.29
CA ARG A 113 -12.59 -11.83 -3.66
C ARG A 113 -12.17 -11.65 -2.20
N ILE A 114 -11.33 -12.53 -1.63
CA ILE A 114 -10.80 -12.38 -0.27
C ILE A 114 -10.12 -11.02 -0.13
N GLY A 115 -10.54 -10.24 0.87
CA GLY A 115 -10.00 -8.92 1.15
C GLY A 115 -8.71 -8.97 1.96
N SER A 116 -8.19 -7.77 2.25
CA SER A 116 -6.99 -7.60 3.05
C SER A 116 -7.20 -6.63 4.20
N SER A 117 -6.60 -6.91 5.35
CA SER A 117 -6.67 -6.09 6.57
C SER A 117 -5.36 -6.20 7.37
N PRO A 118 -5.15 -5.36 8.40
CA PRO A 118 -4.00 -5.48 9.29
C PRO A 118 -4.20 -6.54 10.40
N ILE A 119 -5.03 -7.58 10.18
CA ILE A 119 -5.38 -8.58 11.20
C ILE A 119 -4.18 -9.25 11.87
N ASN A 120 -3.09 -9.45 11.13
CA ASN A 120 -1.90 -10.10 11.67
C ASN A 120 -0.90 -9.11 12.31
N LEU A 121 -1.20 -7.80 12.30
CA LEU A 121 -0.35 -6.77 12.88
C LEU A 121 -0.67 -6.61 14.38
N LEU A 122 0.24 -7.09 15.23
CA LEU A 122 0.01 -7.14 16.68
C LEU A 122 0.29 -5.81 17.40
N ALA A 123 1.13 -4.96 16.82
CA ALA A 123 1.51 -3.67 17.38
C ALA A 123 0.74 -2.52 16.71
N THR A 124 0.47 -1.45 17.46
CA THR A 124 -0.05 -0.21 16.89
C THR A 124 1.02 0.51 16.06
N THR A 125 0.56 1.22 15.04
CA THR A 125 1.43 2.09 14.23
C THR A 125 1.47 3.51 14.79
N ILE A 126 2.47 4.30 14.38
CA ILE A 126 2.47 5.74 14.63
C ILE A 126 1.19 6.42 14.10
N GLY A 127 0.62 5.90 13.01
CA GLY A 127 -0.66 6.35 12.49
C GLY A 127 -1.82 6.09 13.45
N ASP A 128 -1.86 4.88 14.04
CA ASP A 128 -2.84 4.52 15.06
C ASP A 128 -2.75 5.42 16.29
N GLU A 129 -1.55 5.67 16.78
CA GLU A 129 -1.33 6.55 17.93
C GLU A 129 -1.73 7.99 17.64
N VAL A 130 -1.47 8.51 16.43
CA VAL A 130 -1.92 9.84 16.01
C VAL A 130 -3.45 9.91 15.94
N ARG A 131 -4.11 8.88 15.41
CA ARG A 131 -5.58 8.84 15.39
C ARG A 131 -6.15 8.75 16.79
N LEU A 132 -5.57 7.94 17.68
CA LEU A 132 -5.97 7.85 19.08
C LEU A 132 -5.83 9.20 19.79
N ALA A 133 -4.66 9.84 19.68
CA ALA A 133 -4.36 11.13 20.30
C ALA A 133 -5.26 12.27 19.78
N THR A 134 -5.75 12.16 18.55
CA THR A 134 -6.69 13.12 17.95
C THR A 134 -8.14 12.69 18.04
N GLN A 135 -8.48 11.67 18.84
CA GLN A 135 -9.85 11.17 19.00
C GLN A 135 -10.51 10.83 17.65
N GLY A 136 -9.73 10.24 16.75
CA GLY A 136 -10.15 9.82 15.42
C GLY A 136 -10.22 10.93 14.37
N GLN A 137 -9.91 12.20 14.71
CA GLN A 137 -10.00 13.33 13.79
C GLN A 137 -8.88 13.35 12.75
N ALA A 138 -7.70 12.82 13.07
CA ALA A 138 -6.63 12.70 12.08
C ALA A 138 -7.04 11.81 10.90
N LYS A 139 -6.71 12.28 9.70
CA LYS A 139 -6.89 11.56 8.44
C LYS A 139 -5.64 10.72 8.16
N LEU A 140 -5.80 9.40 8.08
CA LEU A 140 -4.74 8.43 7.88
C LEU A 140 -5.08 7.53 6.69
N TYR A 141 -4.20 7.47 5.70
CA TYR A 141 -4.38 6.64 4.52
C TYR A 141 -3.08 5.96 4.14
N GLY A 142 -3.19 4.71 3.68
CA GLY A 142 -2.10 3.97 3.05
C GLY A 142 -2.33 3.86 1.55
N VAL A 143 -1.29 4.10 0.74
CA VAL A 143 -1.33 3.92 -0.72
C VAL A 143 -0.02 3.26 -1.13
N SER A 144 -0.10 2.25 -2.00
CA SER A 144 1.04 1.54 -2.56
C SER A 144 0.55 0.64 -3.71
N LEU A 145 1.39 0.24 -4.65
CA LEU A 145 1.01 -0.83 -5.59
C LEU A 145 0.72 -2.18 -4.91
N LYS A 146 1.30 -2.43 -3.73
CA LYS A 146 1.17 -3.67 -2.96
C LYS A 146 0.29 -3.44 -1.73
N ASP A 147 -0.67 -4.34 -1.51
CA ASP A 147 -1.55 -4.42 -0.34
C ASP A 147 -0.80 -4.24 0.99
N ARG A 148 0.18 -5.09 1.28
CA ARG A 148 0.95 -5.09 2.54
C ARG A 148 1.75 -3.82 2.78
N ALA A 149 2.19 -3.14 1.72
CA ALA A 149 2.91 -1.88 1.82
C ALA A 149 1.98 -0.68 1.99
N ALA A 150 0.69 -0.80 1.64
CA ALA A 150 -0.33 0.19 2.00
C ALA A 150 -0.85 -0.03 3.43
N ILE A 151 -1.12 -1.29 3.79
CA ILE A 151 -1.86 -1.67 5.01
C ILE A 151 -0.97 -1.61 6.26
N LEU A 152 0.18 -2.30 6.24
CA LEU A 152 0.99 -2.47 7.45
C LEU A 152 1.56 -1.16 8.03
N PRO A 153 2.02 -0.18 7.23
CA PRO A 153 2.50 1.08 7.80
C PRO A 153 1.35 2.03 8.17
N ALA A 154 0.14 1.84 7.62
CA ALA A 154 -1.03 2.63 7.95
C ALA A 154 -1.74 2.15 9.22
N GLY A 155 -1.63 0.86 9.56
CA GLY A 155 -2.15 0.32 10.81
C GLY A 155 -3.66 0.07 10.83
N GLN A 156 -4.16 -0.24 12.03
CA GLN A 156 -5.52 -0.75 12.24
C GLN A 156 -6.61 0.32 12.06
N THR A 157 -6.28 1.56 12.37
CA THR A 157 -7.26 2.64 12.44
C THR A 157 -7.29 3.48 11.17
N ALA A 158 -6.60 3.12 10.08
CA ALA A 158 -6.57 3.94 8.86
C ALA A 158 -7.97 4.23 8.30
N ASN A 159 -8.19 5.46 7.81
CA ASN A 159 -9.43 5.82 7.09
C ASN A 159 -9.58 5.06 5.77
N GLY A 160 -8.47 4.57 5.21
CA GLY A 160 -8.47 3.71 4.04
C GLY A 160 -7.05 3.31 3.64
N ALA A 161 -6.90 2.06 3.20
CA ALA A 161 -5.72 1.62 2.48
C ALA A 161 -6.11 1.27 1.04
N PHE A 162 -5.31 1.70 0.08
CA PHE A 162 -5.53 1.46 -1.34
C PHE A 162 -4.31 0.81 -1.97
N TRP A 163 -4.55 -0.22 -2.77
CA TRP A 163 -3.53 -0.91 -3.54
C TRP A 163 -4.04 -1.30 -4.92
N ILE A 164 -3.20 -1.75 -5.84
CA ILE A 164 -3.68 -2.15 -7.15
C ILE A 164 -4.11 -3.61 -7.17
N ASP A 165 -5.13 -3.91 -7.96
CA ASP A 165 -5.31 -5.25 -8.52
C ASP A 165 -4.17 -5.52 -9.52
N ASN A 166 -3.45 -6.62 -9.31
CA ASN A 166 -2.22 -6.90 -10.05
C ASN A 166 -2.41 -7.04 -11.56
N SER A 167 -3.59 -7.50 -12.00
CA SER A 167 -3.90 -7.73 -13.40
C SER A 167 -4.30 -6.42 -14.08
N SER A 168 -5.37 -5.80 -13.59
CA SER A 168 -6.00 -4.63 -14.21
C SER A 168 -5.29 -3.31 -13.91
N GLY A 169 -4.51 -3.24 -12.83
CA GLY A 169 -3.93 -1.99 -12.32
C GLY A 169 -4.93 -1.08 -11.60
N ARG A 170 -6.21 -1.46 -11.50
CA ARG A 170 -7.22 -0.66 -10.77
C ARG A 170 -6.84 -0.57 -9.31
N PHE A 171 -6.98 0.61 -8.72
CA PHE A 171 -6.87 0.75 -7.28
C PHE A 171 -8.09 0.16 -6.58
N VAL A 172 -7.86 -0.75 -5.66
CA VAL A 172 -8.82 -1.47 -4.86
C VAL A 172 -8.60 -1.20 -3.37
N THR A 173 -9.54 -1.63 -2.56
CA THR A 173 -9.46 -1.68 -1.09
C THR A 173 -10.20 -2.92 -0.60
N SER A 174 -10.53 -3.01 0.68
CA SER A 174 -11.37 -4.08 1.24
C SER A 174 -12.50 -3.54 2.09
N THR A 175 -13.50 -4.38 2.34
CA THR A 175 -14.64 -4.07 3.24
C THR A 175 -14.23 -3.86 4.70
N TYR A 176 -12.97 -4.10 5.06
CA TYR A 176 -12.40 -3.63 6.32
C TYR A 176 -12.42 -2.09 6.40
N TYR A 177 -12.08 -1.42 5.29
CA TYR A 177 -11.99 0.03 5.23
C TYR A 177 -13.29 0.68 4.78
N MET A 178 -13.95 0.12 3.75
CA MET A 178 -15.15 0.72 3.17
C MET A 178 -15.96 -0.26 2.33
N GLN A 179 -17.28 -0.06 2.26
CA GLN A 179 -18.19 -0.91 1.49
C GLN A 179 -18.17 -0.64 -0.02
N LYS A 180 -17.73 0.56 -0.42
CA LYS A 180 -17.59 0.97 -1.82
C LYS A 180 -16.43 1.94 -1.96
N LEU A 181 -15.80 1.98 -3.13
CA LEU A 181 -14.83 3.03 -3.44
C LEU A 181 -15.50 4.41 -3.41
N PRO A 182 -14.82 5.45 -2.90
CA PRO A 182 -15.28 6.82 -3.05
C PRO A 182 -15.37 7.22 -4.52
N ASP A 183 -16.23 8.20 -4.84
CA ASP A 183 -16.46 8.63 -6.22
C ASP A 183 -15.18 9.08 -6.93
N TRP A 184 -14.24 9.72 -6.20
CA TRP A 184 -12.96 10.14 -6.76
C TRP A 184 -12.09 8.95 -7.18
N ALA A 185 -12.07 7.86 -6.40
CA ALA A 185 -11.29 6.65 -6.70
C ALA A 185 -11.94 5.88 -7.85
N THR A 186 -13.27 5.78 -7.83
CA THR A 186 -14.06 5.20 -8.93
C THR A 186 -13.81 5.96 -10.24
N LYS A 187 -13.80 7.31 -10.20
CA LYS A 187 -13.49 8.15 -11.36
C LYS A 187 -12.05 7.95 -11.84
N PHE A 188 -11.08 7.83 -10.93
CA PHE A 188 -9.69 7.55 -11.28
C PHE A 188 -9.55 6.22 -12.03
N ASN A 189 -10.13 5.15 -11.49
CA ASN A 189 -10.10 3.82 -12.10
C ASN A 189 -10.82 3.75 -13.46
N LYS A 190 -11.90 4.50 -13.65
CA LYS A 190 -12.62 4.61 -14.93
C LYS A 190 -11.93 5.57 -15.92
N GLY A 191 -10.96 6.35 -15.45
CA GLY A 191 -10.21 7.29 -16.26
C GLY A 191 -9.16 6.62 -17.15
N PRO A 192 -8.47 7.41 -18.00
CA PRO A 192 -7.48 6.88 -18.93
C PRO A 192 -6.16 6.49 -18.27
N ARG A 193 -5.99 6.71 -16.97
CA ARG A 193 -4.67 6.76 -16.34
C ARG A 193 -3.93 5.42 -16.32
N ILE A 194 -4.68 4.31 -16.23
CA ILE A 194 -4.14 2.94 -16.36
C ILE A 194 -3.56 2.75 -17.78
N ALA A 195 -4.35 3.04 -18.82
CA ALA A 195 -3.91 2.92 -20.21
C ALA A 195 -2.73 3.85 -20.52
N GLN A 196 -2.71 5.05 -19.95
CA GLN A 196 -1.57 5.97 -20.05
C GLN A 196 -0.32 5.38 -19.40
N ALA A 197 -0.41 4.77 -18.21
CA ALA A 197 0.73 4.15 -17.55
C ALA A 197 1.30 2.98 -18.36
N VAL A 198 0.42 2.16 -18.95
CA VAL A 198 0.80 1.08 -19.88
C VAL A 198 1.57 1.63 -21.09
N LYS A 199 1.06 2.71 -21.69
CA LYS A 199 1.71 3.37 -22.84
C LYS A 199 3.05 4.02 -22.47
N GLU A 200 3.10 4.71 -21.33
CA GLU A 200 4.32 5.32 -20.77
C GLU A 200 5.41 4.26 -20.50
N ALA A 201 5.01 3.05 -20.15
CA ALA A 201 5.90 1.91 -19.97
C ALA A 201 6.31 1.22 -21.29
N GLY A 202 5.69 1.58 -22.43
CA GLY A 202 5.94 0.94 -23.73
C GLY A 202 5.38 -0.49 -23.82
N LEU A 203 4.29 -0.79 -23.09
CA LEU A 203 3.74 -2.15 -22.92
C LEU A 203 2.31 -2.28 -23.44
N ASP A 204 2.00 -1.62 -24.56
CA ASP A 204 0.65 -1.57 -25.13
C ASP A 204 0.01 -2.97 -25.25
N GLY A 205 -1.23 -3.09 -24.75
CA GLY A 205 -2.01 -4.33 -24.78
C GLY A 205 -1.75 -5.32 -23.64
N THR A 206 -0.87 -4.99 -22.67
CA THR A 206 -0.65 -5.85 -21.51
C THR A 206 -1.88 -5.97 -20.59
N THR A 207 -2.08 -7.17 -20.04
CA THR A 207 -3.04 -7.47 -18.96
C THR A 207 -2.35 -7.78 -17.63
N GLN A 208 -1.04 -7.56 -17.55
CA GLN A 208 -0.26 -7.81 -16.33
C GLN A 208 0.32 -6.49 -15.82
N PHE A 209 -0.54 -5.66 -15.22
CA PHE A 209 -0.12 -4.32 -14.81
C PHE A 209 1.02 -4.37 -13.78
N TYR A 210 0.87 -5.12 -12.69
CA TYR A 210 1.87 -5.14 -11.64
C TYR A 210 3.21 -5.73 -12.10
N SER A 211 3.23 -6.90 -12.74
CA SER A 211 4.47 -7.58 -13.11
C SER A 211 5.22 -6.95 -14.29
N LEU A 212 4.57 -6.11 -15.10
CA LEU A 212 5.22 -5.46 -16.23
C LEU A 212 5.30 -3.94 -16.04
N VAL A 213 4.17 -3.26 -15.86
CA VAL A 213 4.14 -1.79 -15.66
C VAL A 213 4.73 -1.42 -14.30
N GLY A 214 4.42 -2.18 -13.24
CA GLY A 214 4.85 -1.94 -11.86
C GLY A 214 6.37 -1.88 -11.66
N HIS A 215 7.15 -2.41 -12.59
CA HIS A 215 8.62 -2.38 -12.57
C HIS A 215 9.23 -1.21 -13.37
N THR A 216 8.40 -0.28 -13.82
CA THR A 216 8.83 0.88 -14.62
C THR A 216 8.56 2.20 -13.88
N PRO A 217 9.25 3.30 -14.25
CA PRO A 217 8.94 4.63 -13.70
C PRO A 217 7.48 5.08 -13.92
N ALA A 218 6.79 4.53 -14.93
CA ALA A 218 5.39 4.85 -15.19
C ALA A 218 4.49 4.47 -14.01
N ALA A 219 4.80 3.39 -13.30
CA ALA A 219 4.03 2.97 -12.13
C ALA A 219 4.21 3.92 -10.93
N ASN A 220 5.40 4.51 -10.76
CA ASN A 220 5.61 5.54 -9.73
C ASN A 220 4.77 6.79 -10.02
N SER A 221 4.72 7.23 -11.27
CA SER A 221 3.87 8.34 -11.70
C SER A 221 2.38 8.01 -11.53
N TYR A 222 1.99 6.78 -11.87
CA TYR A 222 0.63 6.27 -11.71
C TYR A 222 0.17 6.30 -10.24
N GLU A 223 1.00 5.80 -9.33
CA GLU A 223 0.74 5.82 -7.88
C GLU A 223 0.66 7.26 -7.36
N LEU A 224 1.58 8.13 -7.76
CA LEU A 224 1.57 9.55 -7.38
C LEU A 224 0.28 10.26 -7.84
N ASP A 225 -0.20 9.97 -9.05
CA ASP A 225 -1.44 10.56 -9.57
C ASP A 225 -2.66 10.07 -8.80
N PHE A 226 -2.67 8.82 -8.33
CA PHE A 226 -3.72 8.34 -7.42
C PHE A 226 -3.66 9.05 -6.07
N VAL A 227 -2.47 9.26 -5.50
CA VAL A 227 -2.30 10.01 -4.24
C VAL A 227 -2.78 11.46 -4.41
N ARG A 228 -2.54 12.11 -5.56
CA ARG A 228 -3.08 13.45 -5.85
C ARG A 228 -4.62 13.43 -5.87
N ALA A 229 -5.21 12.47 -6.58
CA ALA A 229 -6.66 12.31 -6.62
C ALA A 229 -7.25 12.03 -5.22
N LEU A 230 -6.55 11.28 -4.37
CA LEU A 230 -6.92 11.07 -2.97
C LEU A 230 -6.94 12.40 -2.21
N ILE A 231 -5.86 13.18 -2.25
CA ILE A 231 -5.74 14.47 -1.52
C ILE A 231 -6.85 15.44 -1.93
N GLU A 232 -7.09 15.58 -3.25
CA GLU A 232 -8.15 16.43 -3.81
C GLU A 232 -9.55 15.91 -3.42
N GLY A 233 -9.80 14.63 -3.67
CA GLY A 233 -11.12 14.00 -3.49
C GLY A 233 -11.54 13.84 -2.03
N SER A 234 -10.60 13.66 -1.11
CA SER A 234 -10.87 13.53 0.33
C SER A 234 -10.86 14.88 1.07
N ARG A 235 -10.82 15.99 0.32
CA ARG A 235 -10.83 17.37 0.83
C ARG A 235 -9.76 17.58 1.92
N TRP A 236 -8.51 17.24 1.62
CA TRP A 236 -7.37 17.57 2.49
C TRP A 236 -6.95 19.03 2.36
N ALA A 237 -7.43 19.73 1.33
CA ALA A 237 -7.30 21.17 1.23
C ALA A 237 -7.96 21.80 2.46
N ARG A 238 -7.12 22.40 3.31
CA ARG A 238 -7.54 23.22 4.45
C ARG A 238 -8.61 24.18 3.96
N THR A 239 -9.77 24.19 4.63
CA THR A 239 -10.48 25.45 4.84
C THR A 239 -9.47 26.33 5.59
N VAL A 240 -8.80 27.21 4.84
CA VAL A 240 -8.00 28.30 5.38
C VAL A 240 -8.95 29.45 5.69
#